data_AF-A5UTR3-F1
#
_entry.id   AF-A5UTR3-F1
#
_cell.length_a   1.000
_cell.length_b   1.000
_cell.length_c   1.000
_cell.angle_alpha   90.00
_cell.angle_beta   90.00
_cell.angle_gamma   90.00
#
_symmetry.space_group_name_H-M   'P 1'
#
loop_
_entity.id
_entity.type
_entity.pdbx_description
1 polymer ?
#
loop_
_entity_poly.entity_id
_entity_poly.type
_entity_poly.pdbx_seq_one_letter_code
_entity_poly.pdbx_strand_id
1 'polypeptide(L)'
;MPHERIDYPELLRSLGQFIQQQHLNEVAILEFDRGWIISGVTYQNTAQGFIRVAADFVLSHEELRHIIQQMRDQRKPEPPRKGRWLG
;
A
#
# COMPACT_ATOMS: atom_id res chain seq x y z
N MET A 1 0.24 4.37 -25.05
CA MET A 1 -0.38 3.15 -24.51
C MET A 1 -1.62 3.56 -23.73
N PRO A 2 -2.80 2.97 -23.93
CA PRO A 2 -3.97 3.33 -23.12
C PRO A 2 -3.69 2.91 -21.67
N HIS A 3 -3.68 3.88 -20.76
CA HIS A 3 -3.50 3.60 -19.34
C HIS A 3 -4.77 2.93 -18.82
N GLU A 4 -4.65 1.71 -18.30
CA GLU A 4 -5.75 1.05 -17.60
C GLU A 4 -6.18 1.92 -16.43
N ARG A 5 -7.47 2.25 -16.40
CA ARG A 5 -8.04 3.14 -15.40
C ARG A 5 -8.16 2.33 -14.10
N ILE A 6 -7.35 2.67 -13.09
CA ILE A 6 -7.48 2.08 -11.76
C ILE A 6 -8.83 2.50 -11.19
N ASP A 7 -9.59 1.55 -10.66
CA ASP A 7 -10.82 1.84 -9.95
C ASP A 7 -10.52 2.47 -8.59
N TYR A 8 -11.21 3.57 -8.30
CA TYR A 8 -10.98 4.36 -7.08
C TYR A 8 -11.06 3.54 -5.78
N PRO A 9 -11.99 2.55 -5.63
CA PRO A 9 -11.99 1.68 -4.46
C PRO A 9 -10.72 0.82 -4.31
N GLU A 10 -10.19 0.26 -5.39
CA GLU A 10 -8.94 -0.48 -5.34
C GLU A 10 -7.76 0.42 -4.98
N LEU A 11 -7.72 1.61 -5.57
CA LEU A 11 -6.73 2.64 -5.26
C LEU A 11 -6.67 2.92 -3.75
N LEU A 12 -7.82 3.24 -3.14
CA LEU A 12 -7.90 3.53 -1.70
C LEU A 12 -7.52 2.32 -0.84
N ARG A 13 -7.87 1.10 -1.24
CA ARG A 13 -7.43 -0.12 -0.53
C ARG A 13 -5.91 -0.27 -0.57
N SER A 14 -5.29 -0.02 -1.72
CA SER A 14 -3.84 -0.11 -1.87
C SER A 14 -3.12 0.99 -1.09
N LEU A 15 -3.64 2.22 -1.08
CA LEU A 15 -3.13 3.30 -0.22
C LEU A 15 -3.25 2.93 1.26
N GLY A 16 -4.39 2.39 1.70
CA GLY A 16 -4.59 1.92 3.07
C GLY A 16 -3.61 0.83 3.48
N GLN A 17 -3.37 -0.15 2.60
CA GLN A 17 -2.39 -1.21 2.83
C GLN A 17 -0.95 -0.65 2.89
N PHE A 18 -0.60 0.30 2.02
CA PHE A 18 0.68 0.99 2.06
C PHE A 18 0.88 1.75 3.38
N ILE A 19 -0.12 2.54 3.80
CA ILE A 19 -0.15 3.26 5.09
C ILE A 19 0.12 2.32 6.26
N GLN A 20 -0.53 1.14 6.26
CA GLN A 20 -0.36 0.14 7.29
C GLN A 20 1.06 -0.44 7.31
N GLN A 21 1.64 -0.71 6.15
CA GLN A 21 3.02 -1.21 6.02
C GLN A 21 4.05 -0.19 6.52
N GLN A 22 3.79 1.11 6.36
CA GLN A 22 4.64 2.19 6.86
C GLN A 22 4.38 2.53 8.34
N HIS A 23 3.45 1.82 9.00
CA HIS A 23 3.02 2.05 10.39
C HIS A 23 2.62 3.51 10.67
N LEU A 24 1.99 4.17 9.69
CA LEU A 24 1.59 5.57 9.83
C LEU A 24 0.30 5.69 10.66
N ASN A 25 0.29 6.71 11.52
CA ASN A 25 -0.86 7.15 12.30
C ASN A 25 -1.15 8.63 11.98
N GLU A 26 -2.34 9.12 12.36
CA GLU A 26 -2.81 10.49 12.10
C GLU A 26 -2.57 10.93 10.64
N VAL A 27 -3.09 10.11 9.73
CA VAL A 27 -2.74 10.18 8.30
C VAL A 27 -3.60 11.20 7.56
N ALA A 28 -2.94 12.03 6.76
CA ALA A 28 -3.55 12.84 5.72
C ALA A 28 -3.20 12.28 4.34
N ILE A 29 -4.21 12.20 3.47
CA ILE A 29 -4.05 11.74 2.08
C ILE A 29 -4.51 12.89 1.17
N LEU A 30 -3.65 13.30 0.24
CA LEU A 30 -3.94 14.36 -0.72
C LEU A 30 -3.71 13.86 -2.15
N GLU A 31 -4.71 13.98 -3.00
CA GLU A 31 -4.59 13.76 -4.44
C GLU A 31 -4.10 15.05 -5.12
N PHE A 32 -3.22 14.91 -6.12
CA PHE A 32 -2.81 15.99 -7.00
C PHE A 32 -2.58 15.48 -8.42
N ASP A 33 -2.44 16.37 -9.40
CA ASP A 33 -2.43 16.04 -10.83
C ASP A 33 -1.46 14.92 -11.25
N ARG A 34 -0.37 14.72 -10.49
CA ARG A 34 0.66 13.71 -10.81
C ARG A 34 0.72 12.55 -9.82
N GLY A 35 -0.11 12.52 -8.79
CA GLY A 35 -0.20 11.39 -7.88
C GLY A 35 -0.80 11.73 -6.53
N TRP A 36 -0.19 11.19 -5.48
CA TRP A 36 -0.70 11.24 -4.13
C TRP A 36 0.38 11.62 -3.14
N ILE A 37 0.01 12.42 -2.14
CA ILE A 37 0.83 12.69 -0.97
C ILE A 37 0.18 11.98 0.22
N ILE A 38 0.97 11.21 0.95
CA ILE A 38 0.58 10.56 2.18
C ILE A 38 1.48 11.11 3.28
N SER A 39 0.88 11.85 4.20
CA SER A 39 1.56 12.45 5.34
C SER A 39 1.01 11.84 6.62
N GLY A 40 1.87 11.63 7.60
CA GLY A 40 1.45 11.14 8.90
C GLY A 40 2.60 11.06 9.88
N VAL A 41 2.41 10.24 10.90
CA VAL A 41 3.44 10.00 11.92
C VAL A 41 3.72 8.52 12.09
N THR A 42 4.98 8.19 12.31
CA THR A 42 5.42 6.85 12.66
C THR A 42 6.19 6.87 13.98
N TYR A 43 6.47 5.70 14.52
CA TYR A 43 7.27 5.55 15.72
C TYR A 43 8.62 4.94 15.38
N GLN A 44 9.69 5.58 15.83
CA GLN A 44 11.04 5.05 15.71
C GLN A 44 11.52 4.56 17.06
N ASN A 45 12.14 3.38 17.07
CA ASN A 45 12.76 2.83 18.26
C ASN A 45 14.12 3.49 18.49
N THR A 46 14.39 3.85 19.73
CA THR A 46 15.62 4.50 20.21
C THR A 46 16.12 3.75 21.45
N ALA A 47 17.36 4.01 21.86
CA ALA A 47 17.91 3.38 23.07
C ALA A 47 17.11 3.67 24.35
N GLN A 48 16.25 4.70 24.34
CA GLN A 48 15.43 5.15 25.48
C GLN A 48 13.94 4.85 25.33
N GLY A 49 13.52 4.14 24.27
CA GLY A 49 12.11 3.84 23.98
C GLY A 49 11.68 4.31 22.60
N PHE A 50 10.44 4.78 22.44
CA PHE A 50 9.89 5.18 21.15
C PHE A 50 9.76 6.70 21.04
N ILE A 51 10.14 7.23 19.88
CA ILE A 51 9.88 8.63 19.51
C ILE A 51 8.88 8.68 18.36
N ARG A 52 8.04 9.71 18.35
CA ARG A 52 7.10 9.99 17.27
C ARG A 52 7.77 10.87 16.23
N VAL A 53 7.74 10.47 14.96
CA VAL A 53 8.41 11.15 13.85
C VAL A 53 7.43 11.36 12.71
N ALA A 54 7.45 12.55 12.10
CA ALA A 54 6.68 12.82 10.89
C ALA A 54 7.26 12.04 9.70
N ALA A 55 6.39 11.54 8.83
CA ALA A 55 6.77 10.84 7.62
C ALA A 55 5.84 11.22 6.47
N ASP A 56 6.46 11.62 5.36
CA ASP A 56 5.78 12.07 4.15
C ASP A 56 6.23 11.22 2.97
N PHE A 57 5.26 10.76 2.19
CA PHE A 57 5.47 9.97 0.98
C PHE A 57 4.78 10.64 -0.18
N VAL A 58 5.51 10.78 -1.29
CA VAL A 58 4.97 11.23 -2.56
C VAL A 58 4.96 10.03 -3.50
N LEU A 59 3.78 9.62 -3.93
CA LEU A 59 3.58 8.49 -4.84
C LEU A 59 3.08 9.02 -6.18
N SER A 60 3.86 8.86 -7.23
CA SER A 60 3.40 9.09 -8.59
C SER A 60 2.33 8.07 -9.00
N HIS A 61 1.55 8.40 -10.02
CA HIS A 61 0.60 7.45 -10.61
C HIS A 61 1.24 6.14 -11.08
N GLU A 62 2.51 6.18 -11.51
CA GLU A 62 3.25 5.00 -11.96
C GLU A 62 3.67 4.12 -10.77
N GLU A 63 4.25 4.71 -9.73
CA GLU A 63 4.61 3.99 -8.50
C GLU A 63 3.38 3.35 -7.86
N LEU A 64 2.26 4.09 -7.81
CA LEU A 64 1.02 3.57 -7.26
C LEU A 64 0.48 2.37 -8.06
N ARG A 65 0.59 2.40 -9.39
CA ARG A 65 0.27 1.23 -10.24
C ARG A 65 1.16 0.03 -9.91
N HIS A 66 2.46 0.24 -9.71
CA HIS A 66 3.36 -0.84 -9.31
C HIS A 66 2.99 -1.43 -7.95
N ILE A 67 2.67 -0.58 -6.97
CA ILE A 67 2.22 -0.99 -5.64
C ILE A 67 0.93 -1.82 -5.73
N ILE A 68 -0.07 -1.35 -6.48
CA ILE A 68 -1.33 -2.06 -6.70
C ILE A 68 -1.07 -3.43 -7.34
N GLN A 69 -0.22 -3.48 -8.36
CA GLN A 69 0.09 -4.73 -9.06
C GLN A 69 0.80 -5.73 -8.14
N GLN A 70 1.78 -5.28 -7.35
CA GLN A 70 2.45 -6.12 -6.36
C GLN A 70 1.46 -6.69 -5.33
N MET A 71 0.50 -5.87 -4.87
CA MET A 71 -0.54 -6.31 -3.95
C MET A 71 -1.50 -7.32 -4.59
N ARG A 72 -1.89 -7.13 -5.86
CA ARG A 72 -2.70 -8.10 -6.61
C ARG A 72 -2.00 -9.45 -6.72
N ASP A 73 -0.70 -9.44 -7.01
CA ASP A 73 0.08 -10.67 -7.15
C ASP A 73 0.27 -11.40 -5.81
N GLN A 74 0.37 -10.67 -4.70
CA GLN A 74 0.38 -11.25 -3.34
C GLN A 74 -0.98 -11.87 -2.94
N ARG A 75 -2.10 -11.38 -3.50
CA ARG A 75 -3.46 -11.87 -3.20
C ARG A 75 -3.87 -13.09 -4.02
N LYS A 76 -3.16 -13.44 -5.11
CA LYS A 76 -3.51 -14.63 -5.90
C LYS A 76 -3.43 -15.87 -4.99
N PRO A 77 -4.55 -16.57 -4.76
CA PRO A 77 -4.54 -17.76 -3.93
C PRO A 77 -3.65 -18.82 -4.58
N GLU A 78 -2.94 -19.61 -3.76
CA GLU A 78 -2.30 -20.85 -4.24
C GLU A 78 -3.34 -21.65 -5.04
N PRO A 79 -2.99 -22.20 -6.22
CA PRO A 79 -3.90 -23.07 -6.94
C PRO A 79 -4.31 -24.21 -6.00
N PRO A 80 -5.61 -24.57 -5.92
CA PRO A 80 -6.06 -25.63 -5.04
C PRO A 80 -5.23 -26.87 -5.36
N ARG A 81 -4.54 -27.43 -4.34
CA ARG A 81 -3.77 -28.68 -4.44
C ARG A 81 -4.70 -29.77 -4.99
N LYS A 82 -4.64 -30.00 -6.30
CA LYS A 82 -5.32 -31.11 -6.95
C LYS A 82 -4.79 -32.42 -6.37
N GLY A 83 -5.69 -33.22 -5.81
CA GLY A 83 -5.51 -34.66 -5.69
C GLY A 83 -4.83 -35.15 -4.42
N ARG A 84 -5.57 -35.21 -3.32
CA ARG A 84 -5.41 -36.32 -2.36
C ARG A 84 -6.77 -36.93 -2.09
N TRP A 85 -7.40 -37.43 -3.16
CA TRP A 85 -8.43 -38.46 -3.04
C TRP A 85 -7.67 -39.75 -2.73
N LEU A 86 -7.66 -40.13 -1.45
CA LEU A 86 -7.16 -41.42 -1.00
C LEU A 86 -8.19 -42.47 -1.41
N GLY A 87 -7.83 -43.30 -2.37
CA GLY A 87 -8.33 -44.67 -2.47
C GLY A 87 -7.54 -45.60 -1.56
#